data_AF-A0A8H5EGQ5-F1
#
_entry.id   AF-A0A8H5EGQ5-F1
#
_cell.length_a   1.000
_cell.length_b   1.000
_cell.length_c   1.000
_cell.angle_alpha   90.00
_cell.angle_beta   90.00
_cell.angle_gamma   90.00
#
_symmetry.space_group_name_H-M   'P 1'
#
loop_
_entity.id
_entity.type
_entity.pdbx_description
1 polymer ?
#
loop_
_entity_poly.entity_id
_entity_poly.type
_entity_poly.pdbx_seq_one_letter_code
_entity_poly.pdbx_strand_id
1 'polypeptide(L)'
;MLLNIALLLNVAGAIATANRPRPFSLPSSNASGRAAAIEKTRQGFQYGTDDTLIGVNPWPSGPLGKKSVKAHYSAFEGAETPVYKHVEEDAAHAQASLNGTLHLDSFEEYLKLYDGQWQNSVPDGLAEGVLRNAKSDMSFSMERLSVHPESLRRVRPDERVALRVEDKLARKITTKTQRSLQKEGRLFIVDHSSLANLTLTKGRYAGACEALFFIHPTT
;
A
#
# COMPACT_ATOMS: atom_id res chain seq x y z
N MET A 1 -65.86 29.98 34.70
CA MET A 1 -66.51 28.96 33.84
C MET A 1 -66.10 29.26 32.41
N LEU A 2 -65.31 28.36 31.80
CA LEU A 2 -64.99 28.23 30.34
C LEU A 2 -64.22 29.40 29.68
N LEU A 3 -63.33 29.23 28.70
CA LEU A 3 -62.42 28.18 28.25
C LEU A 3 -61.54 28.87 27.16
N ASN A 4 -60.34 28.37 26.95
CA ASN A 4 -59.41 28.69 25.85
C ASN A 4 -60.03 28.93 24.47
N ILE A 5 -59.35 29.70 23.61
CA ILE A 5 -58.76 29.22 22.33
C ILE A 5 -57.77 30.28 21.81
N ALA A 6 -56.50 29.89 21.80
CA ALA A 6 -55.45 30.52 21.03
C ALA A 6 -55.62 30.12 19.55
N LEU A 7 -55.64 31.09 18.64
CA LEU A 7 -55.61 30.82 17.20
C LEU A 7 -54.21 31.12 16.65
N LEU A 8 -53.72 30.12 15.92
CA LEU A 8 -52.40 29.96 15.34
C LEU A 8 -52.04 31.05 14.33
N LEU A 9 -50.85 31.63 14.47
CA LEU A 9 -50.09 32.17 13.35
C LEU A 9 -48.90 31.23 13.09
N ASN A 10 -49.12 30.29 12.19
CA ASN A 10 -48.07 29.49 11.56
C ASN A 10 -47.25 30.39 10.63
N VAL A 11 -46.04 30.76 11.06
CA VAL A 11 -44.98 31.16 10.12
C VAL A 11 -43.74 30.35 10.47
N ALA A 12 -43.77 29.05 10.17
CA ALA A 12 -42.58 28.24 10.10
C ALA A 12 -41.90 28.47 8.75
N GLY A 13 -41.26 29.64 8.61
CA GLY A 13 -40.21 29.83 7.62
C GLY A 13 -38.99 29.04 8.10
N ALA A 14 -38.86 27.79 7.67
CA ALA A 14 -37.63 27.05 7.80
C ALA A 14 -36.58 27.71 6.90
N ILE A 15 -35.90 28.74 7.43
CA ILE A 15 -34.69 29.27 6.84
C ILE A 15 -33.68 28.13 6.92
N ALA A 16 -33.46 27.47 5.78
CA ALA A 16 -32.30 26.62 5.57
C ALA A 16 -31.06 27.52 5.72
N THR A 17 -30.56 27.65 6.95
CA THR A 17 -29.26 28.23 7.19
C THR A 17 -28.26 27.31 6.51
N ALA A 18 -27.79 27.71 5.34
CA ALA A 18 -26.63 27.11 4.70
C ALA A 18 -25.52 27.05 5.73
N ASN A 19 -25.24 25.83 6.22
CA ASN A 19 -24.22 25.56 7.23
C ASN A 19 -22.85 25.87 6.63
N ARG A 20 -22.43 27.14 6.67
CA ARG A 20 -21.03 27.49 6.47
C ARG A 20 -20.24 26.80 7.59
N PRO A 21 -19.22 26.00 7.27
CA PRO A 21 -18.35 25.42 8.29
C PRO A 21 -17.82 26.54 9.18
N ARG A 22 -17.95 26.38 10.50
CA ARG A 22 -17.35 27.34 11.43
C ARG A 22 -15.83 27.28 11.25
N PRO A 23 -15.12 28.41 11.33
CA PRO A 23 -13.67 28.41 11.31
C PRO A 23 -13.12 27.55 12.46
N PHE A 24 -12.04 26.82 12.19
CA PHE A 24 -11.36 26.03 13.21
C PHE A 24 -10.82 26.95 14.32
N SER A 25 -10.93 26.51 15.58
CA SER A 25 -10.45 27.25 16.75
C SER A 25 -9.84 26.33 17.80
N LEU A 26 -8.87 26.84 18.54
CA LEU A 26 -8.31 26.18 19.73
C LEU A 26 -9.34 26.18 20.88
N PRO A 27 -9.24 25.24 21.83
CA PRO A 27 -10.12 25.25 23.00
C PRO A 27 -9.88 26.51 23.85
N SER A 28 -10.96 27.21 24.22
CA SER A 28 -10.96 28.23 25.27
C SER A 28 -11.50 27.63 26.56
N SER A 29 -11.09 28.16 27.72
CA SER A 29 -11.47 27.67 29.06
C SER A 29 -12.99 27.58 29.32
N ASN A 30 -13.82 28.28 28.55
CA ASN A 30 -15.29 28.34 28.73
C ASN A 30 -16.12 27.61 27.66
N ALA A 31 -15.55 26.66 26.90
CA ALA A 31 -16.26 26.00 25.79
C ALA A 31 -17.03 24.72 26.22
N SER A 32 -17.99 24.84 27.14
CA SER A 32 -18.78 23.70 27.66
C SER A 32 -19.48 22.88 26.55
N GLY A 33 -20.00 23.53 25.51
CA GLY A 33 -20.59 22.86 24.36
C GLY A 33 -19.60 22.01 23.55
N ARG A 34 -18.33 22.42 23.48
CA ARG A 34 -17.26 21.65 22.83
C ARG A 34 -16.92 20.40 23.64
N ALA A 35 -16.81 20.53 24.97
CA ALA A 35 -16.55 19.40 25.85
C ALA A 35 -17.66 18.33 25.76
N ALA A 36 -18.93 18.76 25.78
CA ALA A 36 -20.07 17.85 25.61
C ALA A 36 -20.07 17.13 24.24
N ALA A 37 -19.72 17.83 23.16
CA ALA A 37 -19.60 17.24 21.83
C ALA A 37 -18.46 16.21 21.72
N ILE A 38 -17.33 16.46 22.40
CA ILE A 38 -16.22 15.51 22.50
C ILE A 38 -16.67 14.26 23.26
N GLU A 39 -17.34 14.41 24.40
CA GLU A 39 -17.80 13.28 25.20
C GLU A 39 -18.82 12.41 24.43
N LYS A 40 -19.75 13.03 23.71
CA LYS A 40 -20.65 12.32 22.80
C LYS A 40 -19.88 11.56 21.71
N THR A 41 -18.81 12.15 21.18
CA THR A 41 -17.93 11.48 20.22
C THR A 41 -17.23 10.29 20.86
N ARG A 42 -16.67 10.41 22.06
CA ARG A 42 -16.01 9.30 22.79
C ARG A 42 -16.96 8.13 23.04
N GLN A 43 -18.21 8.41 23.36
CA GLN A 43 -19.24 7.38 23.57
C GLN A 43 -19.64 6.68 22.27
N GLY A 44 -19.70 7.42 21.16
CA GLY A 44 -20.14 6.89 19.87
C GLY A 44 -19.04 6.33 18.98
N PHE A 45 -17.78 6.76 19.16
CA PHE A 45 -16.60 6.35 18.40
C PHE A 45 -15.64 5.66 19.37
N GLN A 46 -15.71 4.34 19.39
CA GLN A 46 -15.02 3.49 20.35
C GLN A 46 -13.86 2.75 19.67
N TYR A 47 -12.95 2.23 20.48
CA TYR A 47 -11.94 1.28 20.02
C TYR A 47 -12.52 -0.13 20.05
N GLY A 48 -12.63 -0.77 18.89
CA GLY A 48 -13.06 -2.16 18.75
C GLY A 48 -11.91 -3.08 18.35
N THR A 49 -12.24 -4.36 18.27
CA THR A 49 -11.37 -5.36 17.64
C THR A 49 -11.23 -5.03 16.16
N ASP A 50 -10.01 -5.17 15.66
CA ASP A 50 -9.75 -5.18 14.23
C ASP A 50 -10.17 -6.52 13.65
N ASP A 51 -11.35 -6.54 13.04
CA ASP A 51 -11.87 -7.69 12.30
C ASP A 51 -11.32 -7.75 10.86
N THR A 52 -10.35 -6.89 10.51
CA THR A 52 -9.59 -7.04 9.26
C THR A 52 -8.52 -8.14 9.38
N LEU A 53 -7.98 -8.58 8.25
CA LEU A 53 -6.99 -9.66 8.19
C LEU A 53 -5.64 -9.34 8.87
N ILE A 54 -5.45 -8.13 9.37
CA ILE A 54 -4.14 -7.63 9.83
C ILE A 54 -4.05 -7.67 11.37
N GLY A 55 -5.11 -7.30 12.09
CA GLY A 55 -5.22 -7.53 13.53
C GLY A 55 -4.18 -6.79 14.40
N VAL A 56 -3.66 -5.65 13.94
CA VAL A 56 -2.51 -4.97 14.58
C VAL A 56 -2.96 -3.88 15.54
N ASN A 57 -3.90 -3.02 15.14
CA ASN A 57 -4.32 -1.84 15.91
C ASN A 57 -5.84 -1.86 16.15
N PRO A 58 -6.35 -1.25 17.24
CA PRO A 58 -7.79 -1.16 17.44
C PRO A 58 -8.51 -0.47 16.29
N TRP A 59 -9.67 -1.01 15.88
CA TRP A 59 -10.45 -0.51 14.76
C TRP A 59 -11.65 0.35 15.21
N PRO A 60 -12.07 1.39 14.44
CA PRO A 60 -13.23 2.20 14.81
C PRO A 60 -14.52 1.40 15.03
N SER A 61 -15.11 1.59 16.21
CA SER A 61 -16.28 0.89 16.72
C SER A 61 -17.33 1.87 17.25
N GLY A 62 -18.43 1.35 17.79
CA GLY A 62 -19.59 2.11 18.23
C GLY A 62 -20.42 2.67 17.06
N PRO A 63 -21.58 3.28 17.35
CA PRO A 63 -22.49 3.76 16.31
C PRO A 63 -21.87 4.80 15.36
N LEU A 64 -21.04 5.72 15.88
CA LEU A 64 -20.36 6.73 15.07
C LEU A 64 -19.17 6.15 14.31
N GLY A 65 -18.36 5.29 14.95
CA GLY A 65 -17.22 4.65 14.28
C GLY A 65 -17.67 3.78 13.11
N LYS A 66 -18.65 2.89 13.32
CA LYS A 66 -19.23 2.05 12.25
C LYS A 66 -19.83 2.88 11.12
N LYS A 67 -20.52 3.97 11.45
CA LYS A 67 -21.07 4.90 10.44
C LYS A 67 -19.96 5.57 9.63
N SER A 68 -18.88 6.01 10.27
CA SER A 68 -17.73 6.64 9.61
C SER A 68 -17.04 5.65 8.66
N VAL A 69 -16.79 4.42 9.11
CA VAL A 69 -16.20 3.36 8.30
C VAL A 69 -17.07 3.07 7.07
N LYS A 70 -18.38 2.89 7.27
CA LYS A 70 -19.32 2.66 6.15
C LYS A 70 -19.30 3.81 5.15
N ALA A 71 -19.30 5.06 5.62
CA ALA A 71 -19.25 6.22 4.72
C ALA A 71 -17.96 6.26 3.90
N HIS A 72 -16.81 5.91 4.50
CA HIS A 72 -15.55 5.85 3.78
C HIS A 72 -15.53 4.73 2.74
N TYR A 73 -16.02 3.54 3.07
CA TYR A 73 -16.13 2.44 2.09
C TYR A 73 -17.06 2.79 0.93
N SER A 74 -18.25 3.35 1.19
CA SER A 74 -19.16 3.74 0.12
C SER A 74 -18.58 4.83 -0.79
N ALA A 75 -17.82 5.78 -0.23
CA ALA A 75 -17.12 6.78 -1.02
C ALA A 75 -16.01 6.15 -1.88
N PHE A 76 -15.25 5.21 -1.31
CA PHE A 76 -14.20 4.46 -2.00
C PHE A 76 -14.77 3.62 -3.16
N GLU A 77 -15.82 2.83 -2.92
CA GLU A 77 -16.50 2.03 -3.95
C GLU A 77 -16.99 2.90 -5.13
N GLY A 78 -17.57 4.07 -4.82
CA GLY A 78 -17.99 5.02 -5.83
C GLY A 78 -16.83 5.58 -6.66
N ALA A 79 -15.66 5.80 -6.04
CA ALA A 79 -14.47 6.30 -6.72
C ALA A 79 -13.76 5.22 -7.57
N GLU A 80 -13.76 3.96 -7.13
CA GLU A 80 -13.09 2.85 -7.81
C GLU A 80 -13.90 2.28 -8.99
N THR A 81 -15.23 2.43 -8.99
CA THR A 81 -16.11 1.93 -10.06
C THR A 81 -15.61 2.29 -11.48
N PRO A 82 -15.27 3.56 -11.81
CA PRO A 82 -14.73 3.89 -13.13
C PRO A 82 -13.34 3.26 -13.39
N VAL A 83 -12.51 3.10 -12.35
CA VAL A 83 -11.18 2.47 -12.48
C VAL A 83 -11.33 1.00 -12.90
N TYR A 84 -12.26 0.26 -12.28
CA TYR A 84 -12.53 -1.13 -12.67
C TYR A 84 -12.99 -1.24 -14.13
N LYS A 85 -13.84 -0.32 -14.59
CA LYS A 85 -14.28 -0.28 -16.00
C LYS A 85 -13.08 -0.08 -16.94
N HIS A 86 -12.15 0.81 -16.61
CA HIS A 86 -10.94 1.01 -17.40
C HIS A 86 -10.01 -0.20 -17.39
N VAL A 87 -9.89 -0.89 -16.25
CA VAL A 87 -9.12 -2.14 -16.16
C VAL A 87 -9.72 -3.23 -17.04
N GLU A 88 -11.05 -3.39 -17.06
CA GLU A 88 -11.73 -4.37 -17.92
C GLU A 88 -11.54 -4.05 -19.42
N GLU A 89 -11.68 -2.77 -19.80
CA GLU A 89 -11.46 -2.29 -21.16
C GLU A 89 -10.02 -2.55 -21.61
N ASP A 90 -9.03 -2.14 -20.80
CA ASP A 90 -7.62 -2.31 -21.12
C ASP A 90 -7.20 -3.79 -21.14
N ALA A 91 -7.73 -4.62 -20.22
CA ALA A 91 -7.46 -6.05 -20.22
C ALA A 91 -8.00 -6.73 -21.49
N ALA A 92 -9.19 -6.35 -21.95
CA ALA A 92 -9.75 -6.84 -23.21
C ALA A 92 -8.90 -6.41 -24.41
N HIS A 93 -8.42 -5.17 -24.43
CA HIS A 93 -7.50 -4.67 -25.46
C HIS A 93 -6.17 -5.42 -25.46
N ALA A 94 -5.54 -5.61 -24.30
CA ALA A 94 -4.30 -6.35 -24.16
C ALA A 94 -4.47 -7.81 -24.63
N GLN A 95 -5.56 -8.48 -24.24
CA GLN A 95 -5.86 -9.84 -24.68
C GLN A 95 -6.07 -9.93 -26.20
N ALA A 96 -6.78 -8.98 -26.79
CA ALA A 96 -6.99 -8.93 -28.24
C ALA A 96 -5.68 -8.73 -29.01
N SER A 97 -4.75 -7.92 -28.47
CA SER A 97 -3.43 -7.69 -29.07
C SER A 97 -2.57 -8.96 -29.17
N LEU A 98 -2.85 -9.96 -28.34
CA LEU A 98 -2.19 -11.27 -28.31
C LEU A 98 -2.95 -12.34 -29.14
N ASN A 99 -3.74 -11.92 -30.13
CA ASN A 99 -4.60 -12.81 -30.94
C ASN A 99 -5.55 -13.69 -30.10
N GLY A 100 -5.90 -13.25 -28.88
CA GLY A 100 -6.72 -14.02 -27.95
C GLY A 100 -6.04 -15.25 -27.32
N THR A 101 -4.77 -15.53 -27.65
CA THR A 101 -4.00 -16.62 -27.03
C THR A 101 -2.96 -16.04 -26.09
N LEU A 102 -2.98 -16.47 -24.82
CA LEU A 102 -1.95 -16.11 -23.84
C LEU A 102 -0.65 -16.94 -24.02
N HIS A 103 -0.30 -17.26 -25.27
CA HIS A 103 0.90 -18.03 -25.59
C HIS A 103 2.08 -17.06 -25.63
N LEU A 104 2.85 -17.05 -24.54
CA LEU A 104 4.02 -16.19 -24.34
C LEU A 104 5.23 -17.12 -24.20
N ASP A 105 5.87 -17.44 -25.32
CA ASP A 105 6.91 -18.47 -25.44
C ASP A 105 8.31 -17.94 -25.15
N SER A 106 8.46 -16.63 -25.02
CA SER A 106 9.71 -15.97 -24.69
C SER A 106 9.53 -14.86 -23.67
N PHE A 107 10.62 -14.50 -22.99
CA PHE A 107 10.63 -13.37 -22.07
C PHE A 107 10.19 -12.07 -22.76
N GLU A 108 10.65 -11.85 -24.00
CA GLU A 108 10.34 -10.66 -24.78
C GLU A 108 8.85 -10.56 -25.13
N GLU A 109 8.15 -11.68 -25.27
CA GLU A 109 6.70 -11.70 -25.50
C GLU A 109 5.90 -11.25 -24.27
N TYR A 110 6.39 -11.49 -23.05
CA TYR A 110 5.75 -10.95 -21.85
C TYR A 110 5.77 -9.42 -21.82
N LEU A 111 6.74 -8.76 -22.47
CA LEU A 111 6.79 -7.30 -22.55
C LEU A 111 5.64 -6.73 -23.39
N LYS A 112 5.13 -7.50 -24.36
CA LYS A 112 3.99 -7.10 -25.22
C LYS A 112 2.69 -6.94 -24.44
N LEU A 113 2.57 -7.57 -23.26
CA LEU A 113 1.44 -7.33 -22.36
C LEU A 113 1.33 -5.87 -21.93
N TYR A 114 2.41 -5.11 -22.00
CA TYR A 114 2.48 -3.76 -21.48
C TYR A 114 2.77 -2.70 -22.54
N ASP A 115 3.37 -3.08 -23.67
CA ASP A 115 3.74 -2.16 -24.73
C ASP A 115 2.50 -1.52 -25.38
N GLY A 116 2.33 -0.21 -25.16
CA GLY A 116 1.17 0.55 -25.62
C GLY A 116 -0.18 0.17 -24.98
N GLN A 117 -0.19 -0.69 -23.95
CA GLN A 117 -1.38 -1.16 -23.26
C GLN A 117 -1.67 -0.33 -21.99
N TRP A 118 -2.82 -0.59 -21.35
CA TRP A 118 -3.18 -0.03 -20.03
C TRP A 118 -3.38 1.50 -19.98
N GLN A 119 -3.68 2.15 -21.11
CA GLN A 119 -3.69 3.61 -21.21
C GLN A 119 -4.85 4.27 -20.43
N ASN A 120 -5.94 3.54 -20.16
CA ASN A 120 -7.06 4.08 -19.41
C ASN A 120 -6.90 3.87 -17.90
N SER A 121 -6.43 2.69 -17.51
CA SER A 121 -6.25 2.27 -16.11
C SER A 121 -4.92 2.74 -15.52
N VAL A 122 -3.89 2.90 -16.33
CA VAL A 122 -2.54 3.37 -15.96
C VAL A 122 -2.10 4.45 -16.96
N PRO A 123 -2.68 5.66 -16.91
CA PRO A 123 -2.48 6.68 -17.94
C PRO A 123 -1.05 7.21 -18.04
N ASP A 124 -0.31 7.21 -16.93
CA ASP A 124 1.11 7.59 -16.91
C ASP A 124 2.03 6.45 -17.41
N GLY A 125 1.46 5.28 -17.69
CA GLY A 125 2.17 4.09 -18.13
C GLY A 125 3.08 3.49 -17.04
N LEU A 126 3.93 2.56 -17.48
CA LEU A 126 4.94 1.96 -16.60
C LEU A 126 6.11 2.92 -16.39
N ALA A 127 6.76 2.79 -15.22
CA ALA A 127 7.98 3.53 -14.93
C ALA A 127 9.04 3.29 -16.03
N GLU A 128 9.63 4.38 -16.51
CA GLU A 128 10.54 4.32 -17.65
C GLU A 128 11.71 3.37 -17.38
N GLY A 129 12.01 2.51 -18.35
CA GLY A 129 13.14 1.60 -18.29
C GLY A 129 12.87 0.30 -17.53
N VAL A 130 11.73 0.12 -16.84
CA VAL A 130 11.38 -1.15 -16.17
C VAL A 130 11.39 -2.32 -17.14
N LEU A 131 10.74 -2.19 -18.30
CA LEU A 131 10.74 -3.25 -19.31
C LEU A 131 12.12 -3.39 -19.99
N ARG A 132 12.74 -2.26 -20.37
CA ARG A 132 14.02 -2.22 -21.09
C ARG A 132 15.18 -2.81 -20.27
N ASN A 133 15.17 -2.59 -18.95
CA ASN A 133 16.23 -2.98 -18.04
C ASN A 133 15.86 -4.19 -17.17
N ALA A 134 14.80 -4.93 -17.50
CA ALA A 134 14.27 -6.03 -16.69
C ALA A 134 15.29 -7.15 -16.39
N LYS A 135 16.36 -7.26 -17.19
CA LYS A 135 17.46 -8.24 -16.98
C LYS A 135 18.68 -7.64 -16.27
N SER A 136 18.61 -6.40 -15.78
CA SER A 136 19.74 -5.68 -15.19
C SER A 136 19.87 -5.94 -13.69
N ASP A 137 21.02 -6.46 -13.25
CA ASP A 137 21.36 -6.60 -11.82
C ASP A 137 21.35 -5.25 -11.08
N MET A 138 21.72 -4.17 -11.78
CA MET A 138 21.65 -2.83 -11.20
C MET A 138 20.19 -2.41 -10.95
N SER A 139 19.29 -2.66 -11.90
CA SER A 139 17.87 -2.35 -11.70
C SER A 139 17.29 -3.19 -10.57
N PHE A 140 17.55 -4.50 -10.57
CA PHE A 140 17.13 -5.42 -9.51
C PHE A 140 17.63 -5.00 -8.12
N SER A 141 18.90 -4.61 -7.99
CA SER A 141 19.47 -4.17 -6.71
C SER A 141 18.93 -2.80 -6.26
N MET A 142 18.71 -1.87 -7.18
CA MET A 142 18.21 -0.53 -6.86
C MET A 142 16.71 -0.49 -6.53
N GLU A 143 15.93 -1.51 -6.91
CA GLU A 143 14.56 -1.67 -6.40
C GLU A 143 14.52 -1.74 -4.86
N ARG A 144 15.56 -2.31 -4.24
CA ARG A 144 15.69 -2.41 -2.78
C ARG A 144 16.04 -1.09 -2.11
N LEU A 145 16.22 -0.02 -2.88
CA LEU A 145 16.43 1.36 -2.42
C LEU A 145 15.38 2.32 -2.99
N SER A 146 14.37 1.82 -3.72
CA SER A 146 13.34 2.63 -4.37
C SER A 146 11.94 2.04 -4.17
N VAL A 147 11.63 0.93 -4.84
CA VAL A 147 10.30 0.30 -4.83
C VAL A 147 9.99 -0.39 -3.50
N HIS A 148 10.97 -1.09 -2.93
CA HIS A 148 10.82 -1.86 -1.69
C HIS A 148 11.96 -1.60 -0.68
N PRO A 149 12.15 -0.34 -0.25
CA PRO A 149 13.29 0.08 0.56
C PRO A 149 13.26 -0.44 2.00
N GLU A 150 12.09 -0.85 2.50
CA GLU A 150 11.88 -1.32 3.87
C GLU A 150 12.55 -2.67 4.17
N SER A 151 12.85 -3.44 3.13
CA SER A 151 13.36 -4.82 3.26
C SER A 151 14.88 -4.92 3.38
N LEU A 152 15.62 -3.91 2.89
CA LEU A 152 17.07 -3.93 2.82
C LEU A 152 17.69 -3.42 4.12
N ARG A 153 18.67 -4.16 4.64
CA ARG A 153 19.49 -3.69 5.76
C ARG A 153 20.96 -3.97 5.56
N ARG A 154 21.81 -3.15 6.17
CA ARG A 154 23.25 -3.40 6.24
C ARG A 154 23.51 -4.55 7.20
N VAL A 155 24.40 -5.47 6.82
CA VAL A 155 24.86 -6.55 7.70
C VAL A 155 25.89 -5.99 8.67
N ARG A 156 25.73 -6.25 9.97
CA ARG A 156 26.74 -5.79 10.96
C ARG A 156 28.07 -6.52 10.79
N PRO A 157 29.22 -5.91 11.15
CA PRO A 157 30.54 -6.55 11.00
C PRO A 157 30.69 -7.93 11.68
N ASP A 158 29.96 -8.16 12.78
CA ASP A 158 30.01 -9.34 13.63
C ASP A 158 28.82 -10.29 13.48
N GLU A 159 27.82 -9.91 12.67
CA GLU A 159 26.59 -10.69 12.48
C GLU A 159 26.85 -12.00 11.73
N ARG A 160 26.18 -13.07 12.15
CA ARG A 160 26.23 -14.35 11.43
C ARG A 160 25.18 -14.35 10.32
N VAL A 161 25.62 -14.22 9.07
CA VAL A 161 24.77 -14.43 7.89
C VAL A 161 24.59 -15.93 7.62
N ALA A 162 23.38 -16.39 7.34
CA ALA A 162 23.09 -17.79 7.01
C ALA A 162 23.55 -18.13 5.58
N LEU A 163 23.18 -17.29 4.60
CA LEU A 163 23.67 -17.40 3.22
C LEU A 163 25.19 -17.18 3.13
N ARG A 164 25.91 -18.19 2.64
CA ARG A 164 27.37 -18.19 2.45
C ARG A 164 27.74 -18.34 0.99
N VAL A 165 28.59 -17.44 0.51
CA VAL A 165 29.17 -17.48 -0.83
C VAL A 165 30.62 -17.94 -0.73
N GLU A 166 31.04 -18.86 -1.60
CA GLU A 166 32.42 -19.31 -1.68
C GLU A 166 33.36 -18.12 -1.95
N ASP A 167 34.46 -18.02 -1.21
CA ASP A 167 35.42 -16.92 -1.33
C ASP A 167 35.94 -16.72 -2.76
N LYS A 168 36.14 -17.81 -3.51
CA LYS A 168 36.57 -17.76 -4.91
C LYS A 168 35.54 -17.05 -5.80
N LEU A 169 34.25 -17.36 -5.62
CA LEU A 169 33.16 -16.74 -6.36
C LEU A 169 32.97 -15.28 -5.94
N ALA A 170 32.99 -15.00 -4.63
CA ALA A 170 32.87 -13.65 -4.11
C ALA A 170 33.98 -12.72 -4.64
N ARG A 171 35.24 -13.20 -4.70
CA ARG A 171 36.35 -12.41 -5.24
C ARG A 171 36.23 -12.20 -6.75
N LYS A 172 35.69 -13.17 -7.49
CA LYS A 172 35.46 -13.03 -8.94
C LYS A 172 34.46 -11.90 -9.25
N ILE A 173 33.44 -11.72 -8.40
CA ILE A 173 32.40 -10.70 -8.60
C ILE A 173 32.80 -9.36 -7.98
N THR A 174 33.43 -9.36 -6.81
CA THR A 174 33.57 -8.16 -5.97
C THR A 174 35.01 -7.72 -5.71
N THR A 175 36.02 -8.49 -6.14
CA THR A 175 37.44 -8.40 -5.75
C THR A 175 37.75 -8.74 -4.28
N LYS A 176 36.73 -8.95 -3.45
CA LYS A 176 36.83 -9.23 -2.00
C LYS A 176 36.06 -10.49 -1.61
N THR A 177 36.23 -10.96 -0.37
CA THR A 177 35.36 -12.00 0.20
C THR A 177 34.11 -11.39 0.80
N GLN A 178 33.05 -12.19 0.96
CA GLN A 178 31.83 -11.79 1.70
C GLN A 178 32.19 -11.25 3.09
N ARG A 179 33.10 -11.92 3.81
CA ARG A 179 33.55 -11.49 5.14
C ARG A 179 34.28 -10.15 5.13
N SER A 180 35.10 -9.87 4.11
CA SER A 180 35.76 -8.56 3.98
C SER A 180 34.73 -7.45 3.74
N LEU A 181 33.80 -7.66 2.81
CA LEU A 181 32.71 -6.71 2.54
C LEU A 181 31.89 -6.43 3.79
N GLN A 182 31.56 -7.47 4.56
CA GLN A 182 30.82 -7.33 5.82
C GLN A 182 31.59 -6.51 6.86
N LYS A 183 32.88 -6.80 7.07
CA LYS A 183 33.72 -6.06 8.02
C LYS A 183 33.88 -4.58 7.65
N GLU A 184 33.92 -4.29 6.35
CA GLU A 184 33.98 -2.93 5.80
C GLU A 184 32.61 -2.22 5.80
N GLY A 185 31.55 -2.90 6.28
CA GLY A 185 30.19 -2.38 6.26
C GLY A 185 29.59 -2.28 4.86
N ARG A 186 30.16 -2.94 3.84
CA ARG A 186 29.71 -2.88 2.44
C ARG A 186 28.71 -3.96 2.06
N LEU A 187 28.36 -4.86 2.98
CA LEU A 187 27.42 -5.96 2.74
C LEU A 187 26.02 -5.61 3.26
N PHE A 188 25.01 -5.94 2.48
CA PHE A 188 23.60 -5.73 2.77
C PHE A 188 22.82 -7.02 2.50
N ILE A 189 21.67 -7.16 3.15
CA ILE A 189 20.82 -8.35 3.03
C ILE A 189 19.35 -7.96 2.98
N VAL A 190 18.61 -8.69 2.15
CA VAL A 190 17.16 -8.85 2.25
C VAL A 190 16.90 -10.30 2.66
N ASP A 191 16.10 -10.50 3.70
CA ASP A 191 15.83 -11.81 4.29
C ASP A 191 14.32 -12.10 4.27
N HIS A 192 13.90 -12.97 3.37
CA HIS A 192 12.53 -13.48 3.28
C HIS A 192 12.41 -14.92 3.78
N SER A 193 13.35 -15.40 4.59
CA SER A 193 13.34 -16.78 5.11
C SER A 193 12.10 -17.11 5.95
N SER A 194 11.47 -16.09 6.57
CA SER A 194 10.22 -16.26 7.31
C SER A 194 9.06 -16.77 6.45
N LEU A 195 9.14 -16.63 5.13
CA LEU A 195 8.12 -17.14 4.20
C LEU A 195 8.20 -18.66 3.99
N ALA A 196 9.28 -19.32 4.43
CA ALA A 196 9.53 -20.74 4.17
C ALA A 196 8.45 -21.68 4.76
N ASN A 197 7.78 -21.24 5.82
CA ASN A 197 6.79 -22.04 6.53
C ASN A 197 5.34 -21.69 6.17
N LEU A 198 5.13 -20.81 5.17
CA LEU A 198 3.78 -20.44 4.76
C LEU A 198 3.14 -21.53 3.90
N THR A 199 1.85 -21.76 4.14
CA THR A 199 1.05 -22.68 3.34
C THR A 199 0.82 -22.11 1.96
N LEU A 200 1.31 -22.79 0.93
CA LEU A 200 1.10 -22.40 -0.46
C LEU A 200 -0.31 -22.80 -0.93
N THR A 201 -0.90 -21.95 -1.76
CA THR A 201 -2.11 -22.31 -2.50
C THR A 201 -1.81 -23.49 -3.44
N LYS A 202 -2.73 -24.46 -3.54
CA LYS A 202 -2.59 -25.63 -4.40
C LYS A 202 -2.22 -25.22 -5.84
N GLY A 203 -1.14 -25.79 -6.37
CA GLY A 203 -0.64 -25.51 -7.71
C GLY A 203 0.19 -24.23 -7.84
N ARG A 204 0.55 -23.57 -6.73
CA ARG A 204 1.46 -22.43 -6.68
C ARG A 204 2.76 -22.81 -5.97
N TYR A 205 3.85 -22.15 -6.37
CA TYR A 205 5.19 -22.33 -5.82
C TYR A 205 5.77 -20.96 -5.47
N ALA A 206 6.55 -20.88 -4.40
CA ALA A 206 7.22 -19.66 -3.98
C ALA A 206 8.57 -19.98 -3.33
N GLY A 207 9.50 -19.02 -3.40
CA GLY A 207 10.78 -19.07 -2.70
C GLY A 207 10.74 -18.26 -1.41
N ALA A 208 11.59 -18.64 -0.45
CA ALA A 208 11.85 -17.89 0.78
C ALA A 208 13.29 -17.38 0.76
N CYS A 209 13.57 -16.50 -0.20
CA CYS A 209 14.94 -16.14 -0.58
C CYS A 209 15.61 -15.23 0.46
N GLU A 210 16.88 -15.51 0.72
CA GLU A 210 17.83 -14.52 1.22
C GLU A 210 18.62 -13.98 0.04
N ALA A 211 18.80 -12.66 -0.05
CA ALA A 211 19.56 -12.01 -1.10
C ALA A 211 20.65 -11.11 -0.51
N LEU A 212 21.89 -11.29 -0.96
CA LEU A 212 23.03 -10.46 -0.56
C LEU A 212 23.32 -9.40 -1.61
N PHE A 213 23.44 -8.16 -1.14
CA PHE A 213 23.81 -7.00 -1.95
C PHE A 213 25.09 -6.39 -1.40
N PHE A 214 25.81 -5.63 -2.23
CA PHE A 214 27.03 -4.96 -1.79
C PHE A 214 27.25 -3.65 -2.53
N ILE A 215 27.95 -2.72 -1.87
CA ILE A 215 28.53 -1.56 -2.55
C ILE A 215 29.89 -2.00 -3.10
N HIS A 216 30.04 -1.96 -4.43
CA HIS A 216 31.25 -2.43 -5.10
C HIS A 216 32.50 -1.70 -4.57
N PRO A 217 33.63 -2.39 -4.27
CA PRO A 217 34.80 -1.75 -3.67
C PRO A 217 35.55 -0.77 -4.57
N THR A 218 35.34 -0.85 -5.89
CA THR A 218 36.08 -0.07 -6.90
C THR A 218 35.25 1.03 -7.56
N THR A 219 34.22 1.53 -6.87
CA THR A 219 33.50 2.74 -7.30
C THR A 219 34.44 3.94 -7.37
#